data_AF-A0A7S0RTZ8-F1
#
_entry.id   AF-A0A7S0RTZ8-F1
#
_cell.length_a   1.000
_cell.length_b   1.000
_cell.length_c   1.000
_cell.angle_alpha   90.00
_cell.angle_beta   90.00
_cell.angle_gamma   90.00
#
_symmetry.space_group_name_H-M   'P 1'
#
loop_
_entity.id
_entity.type
_entity.pdbx_description
1 polymer ?
#
loop_
_entity_poly.entity_id
_entity_poly.type
_entity_poly.pdbx_seq_one_letter_code
_entity_poly.pdbx_strand_id
1 'polypeptide(L)'
;AAALTERVAECKAEYDAAAQLLEDRRARAQECDKEMGKLAKEKARLAKKITDYGVDQRKLEHKLGRMEKDAQEATLRVAQLVEEYPWIPSEKHLFGQAGGAYDWEATRPEDAFKQLGETTE
;
A
#
# COMPACT_ATOMS: atom_id res chain seq x y z
N ALA A 1 -40.08 70.88 9.00
CA ALA A 1 -38.72 70.71 8.46
C ALA A 1 -37.84 69.90 9.40
N ALA A 2 -37.62 70.34 10.65
CA ALA A 2 -36.75 69.66 11.63
C ALA A 2 -37.10 68.19 11.94
N ALA A 3 -38.38 67.88 12.19
CA ALA A 3 -38.81 66.50 12.48
C ALA A 3 -38.64 65.53 11.29
N LEU A 4 -38.65 66.05 10.06
CA LEU A 4 -38.43 65.23 8.86
C LEU A 4 -36.94 64.94 8.69
N THR A 5 -36.08 65.92 8.98
CA THR A 5 -34.62 65.74 8.92
C THR A 5 -34.12 64.79 10.00
N GLU A 6 -34.72 64.82 11.19
CA GLU A 6 -34.41 63.88 12.29
C GLU A 6 -34.77 62.44 11.92
N ARG A 7 -36.00 62.18 11.45
CA ARG A 7 -36.39 60.85 10.93
C ARG A 7 -35.50 60.35 9.80
N VAL A 8 -35.08 61.23 8.90
CA VAL A 8 -34.15 60.86 7.82
C VAL A 8 -32.78 60.49 8.37
N ALA A 9 -32.30 61.16 9.42
CA ALA A 9 -31.03 60.82 10.08
C ALA A 9 -31.11 59.47 10.81
N GLU A 10 -32.20 59.21 11.52
CA GLU A 10 -32.46 57.92 12.19
C GLU A 10 -32.51 56.77 11.18
N CYS A 11 -33.31 56.89 10.11
CA CYS A 11 -33.38 55.86 9.07
C CYS A 11 -32.02 55.62 8.38
N LYS A 12 -31.19 56.64 8.22
CA LYS A 12 -29.82 56.47 7.68
C LYS A 12 -28.92 55.72 8.66
N ALA A 13 -28.96 56.08 9.94
CA ALA A 13 -28.18 55.39 10.96
C ALA A 13 -28.57 53.90 11.08
N GLU A 14 -29.87 53.60 11.03
CA GLU A 14 -30.37 52.21 10.99
C GLU A 14 -29.93 51.48 9.73
N TYR A 15 -30.00 52.13 8.57
CA TYR A 15 -29.54 51.57 7.31
C TYR A 15 -28.04 51.26 7.35
N ASP A 16 -27.21 52.19 7.81
CA ASP A 16 -25.76 52.03 7.88
C ASP A 16 -25.39 50.89 8.85
N ALA A 17 -26.06 50.81 10.00
CA ALA A 17 -25.86 49.71 10.96
C ALA A 17 -26.27 48.35 10.37
N ALA A 18 -27.41 48.29 9.66
CA ALA A 18 -27.85 47.07 8.98
C ALA A 18 -26.91 46.66 7.84
N ALA A 19 -26.38 47.63 7.09
CA ALA A 19 -25.42 47.41 6.01
C ALA A 19 -24.10 46.84 6.54
N GLN A 20 -23.55 47.41 7.62
CA GLN A 20 -22.35 46.89 8.29
C GLN A 20 -22.56 45.47 8.79
N LEU A 21 -23.68 45.19 9.47
CA LEU A 21 -23.99 43.84 9.94
C LEU A 21 -24.09 42.84 8.79
N LEU A 22 -24.69 43.24 7.66
CA LEU A 22 -24.78 42.39 6.48
C LEU A 22 -23.39 42.07 5.90
N GLU A 23 -22.50 43.06 5.84
CA GLU A 23 -21.12 42.87 5.37
C GLU A 23 -20.34 41.92 6.29
N ASP A 24 -20.43 42.10 7.60
CA ASP A 24 -19.82 41.21 8.60
C ASP A 24 -20.30 39.76 8.44
N ARG A 25 -21.61 39.58 8.24
CA ARG A 25 -22.19 38.23 8.05
C ARG A 25 -21.74 37.60 6.74
N ARG A 26 -21.65 38.38 5.66
CA ARG A 26 -21.11 37.91 4.37
C ARG A 26 -19.65 37.50 4.51
N ALA A 27 -18.83 38.30 5.18
CA ALA A 27 -17.42 37.99 5.41
C ALA A 27 -17.25 36.67 6.21
N ARG A 28 -18.03 36.49 7.28
CA ARG A 28 -18.04 35.25 8.05
C ARG A 28 -18.50 34.04 7.24
N ALA A 29 -19.55 34.19 6.45
CA ALA A 29 -20.05 33.11 5.58
C ALA A 29 -18.98 32.69 4.57
N GLN A 30 -18.32 33.65 3.92
CA GLN A 30 -17.23 33.38 2.98
C GLN A 30 -16.05 32.65 3.64
N GLU A 31 -15.71 32.97 4.88
CA GLU A 31 -14.64 32.27 5.59
C GLU A 31 -15.05 30.84 5.92
N CYS A 32 -16.27 30.62 6.40
CA CYS A 32 -16.81 29.28 6.60
C CYS A 32 -16.81 28.46 5.30
N ASP A 33 -17.21 29.05 4.17
CA ASP A 33 -17.22 28.38 2.87
C ASP A 33 -15.81 27.97 2.43
N LYS A 34 -14.80 28.82 2.67
CA LYS A 34 -13.39 28.48 2.40
C LYS A 34 -12.93 27.30 3.25
N GLU A 35 -13.22 27.30 4.55
CA GLU A 35 -12.84 26.22 5.45
C GLU A 35 -13.56 24.92 5.12
N MET A 36 -14.86 24.99 4.80
CA MET A 36 -15.62 23.85 4.28
C MET A 36 -14.99 23.30 2.99
N GLY A 37 -14.58 24.18 2.08
CA GLY A 37 -13.90 23.80 0.84
C GLY A 37 -12.55 23.11 1.08
N LYS A 38 -11.75 23.59 2.04
CA LYS A 38 -10.49 22.95 2.45
C LYS A 38 -10.73 21.56 3.03
N LEU A 39 -11.66 21.45 3.99
CA LEU A 39 -12.01 20.18 4.62
C LEU A 39 -12.58 19.16 3.63
N ALA A 40 -13.40 19.60 2.67
CA ALA A 40 -13.93 18.73 1.63
C ALA A 40 -12.82 18.16 0.73
N LYS A 41 -11.85 18.99 0.34
CA LYS A 41 -10.68 18.54 -0.44
C LYS A 41 -9.83 17.54 0.34
N GLU A 42 -9.59 17.81 1.62
CA GLU A 42 -8.86 16.90 2.51
C GLU A 42 -9.57 15.56 2.69
N LYS A 43 -10.89 15.59 2.91
CA LYS A 43 -11.71 14.37 2.98
C LYS A 43 -11.62 13.56 1.69
N ALA A 44 -11.72 14.20 0.53
CA ALA A 44 -11.59 13.52 -0.77
C ALA A 44 -10.18 12.91 -0.95
N ARG A 45 -9.13 13.63 -0.55
CA ARG A 45 -7.75 13.14 -0.58
C ARG A 45 -7.55 11.91 0.30
N LEU A 46 -8.08 11.94 1.53
CA LEU A 46 -8.01 10.80 2.45
C LEU A 46 -8.82 9.61 1.94
N ALA A 47 -10.01 9.83 1.40
CA ALA A 47 -10.81 8.78 0.79
C ALA A 47 -10.07 8.07 -0.35
N LYS A 48 -9.39 8.84 -1.22
CA LYS A 48 -8.54 8.26 -2.27
C LYS A 48 -7.42 7.39 -1.68
N LYS A 49 -6.71 7.89 -0.67
CA LYS A 49 -5.65 7.13 0.01
C LYS A 49 -6.16 5.82 0.61
N ILE A 50 -7.35 5.82 1.23
CA ILE A 50 -7.96 4.61 1.78
C ILE A 50 -8.18 3.57 0.68
N THR A 51 -8.71 3.98 -0.47
CA THR A 51 -8.89 3.09 -1.61
C THR A 51 -7.55 2.54 -2.12
N ASP A 52 -6.54 3.41 -2.27
CA ASP A 52 -5.21 3.01 -2.73
C ASP A 52 -4.56 2.00 -1.77
N TYR A 53 -4.61 2.28 -0.45
CA TYR A 53 -4.12 1.34 0.57
C TYR A 53 -4.89 0.02 0.58
N GLY A 54 -6.21 0.04 0.36
CA GLY A 54 -7.01 -1.17 0.26
C GLY A 54 -6.61 -2.05 -0.93
N VAL A 55 -6.24 -1.45 -2.07
CA VAL A 55 -5.72 -2.19 -3.22
C VAL A 55 -4.35 -2.81 -2.90
N ASP A 56 -3.46 -2.04 -2.27
CA ASP A 56 -2.12 -2.53 -1.95
C ASP A 56 -2.13 -3.61 -0.86
N GLN A 57 -3.02 -3.49 0.12
CA GLN A 57 -3.26 -4.54 1.12
C GLN A 57 -3.63 -5.85 0.43
N ARG A 58 -4.62 -5.85 -0.48
CA ARG A 58 -5.02 -7.06 -1.22
C ARG A 58 -3.88 -7.66 -2.03
N LYS A 59 -3.05 -6.82 -2.69
CA LYS A 59 -1.88 -7.31 -3.43
C LYS A 59 -0.88 -8.03 -2.52
N LEU A 60 -0.62 -7.46 -1.33
CA LEU A 60 0.27 -8.07 -0.35
C LEU A 60 -0.31 -9.36 0.21
N GLU A 61 -1.60 -9.41 0.52
CA GLU A 61 -2.29 -10.63 0.95
C GLU A 61 -2.18 -11.74 -0.09
N HIS A 62 -2.41 -11.44 -1.37
CA HIS A 62 -2.24 -12.42 -2.45
C HIS A 62 -0.79 -12.88 -2.61
N LYS A 63 0.18 -11.97 -2.48
CA LYS A 63 1.60 -12.33 -2.55
C LYS A 63 1.99 -13.25 -1.39
N LEU A 64 1.54 -12.93 -0.18
CA LEU A 64 1.79 -13.74 1.01
C LEU A 64 1.18 -15.13 0.87
N GLY A 65 -0.08 -15.23 0.44
CA GLY A 65 -0.73 -16.52 0.22
C GLY A 65 -0.05 -17.38 -0.84
N ARG A 66 0.48 -16.78 -1.92
CA ARG A 66 1.31 -17.51 -2.90
C ARG A 66 2.61 -18.00 -2.27
N MET A 67 3.35 -17.14 -1.58
CA MET A 67 4.61 -17.51 -0.95
C MET A 67 4.45 -18.61 0.11
N GLU A 68 3.36 -18.57 0.87
CA GLU A 68 3.04 -19.61 1.86
C GLU A 68 2.75 -20.95 1.17
N LYS A 69 1.93 -20.94 0.11
CA LYS A 69 1.65 -22.13 -0.68
C LYS A 69 2.93 -22.71 -1.32
N ASP A 70 3.74 -21.87 -1.94
CA ASP A 70 5.00 -22.27 -2.57
C ASP A 70 5.97 -22.87 -1.53
N ALA A 71 6.03 -22.29 -0.32
CA ALA A 71 6.84 -22.82 0.77
C ALA A 71 6.34 -24.18 1.28
N GLN A 72 5.02 -24.36 1.41
CA GLN A 72 4.40 -25.63 1.78
C GLN A 72 4.67 -26.71 0.72
N GLU A 73 4.49 -26.37 -0.56
CA GLU A 73 4.76 -27.29 -1.68
C GLU A 73 6.23 -27.66 -1.76
N ALA A 74 7.15 -26.70 -1.61
CA ALA A 74 8.59 -26.97 -1.58
C ALA A 74 8.98 -27.88 -0.41
N THR A 75 8.43 -27.62 0.79
CA THR A 75 8.68 -28.46 1.98
C THR A 75 8.17 -29.88 1.76
N LEU A 76 6.95 -30.03 1.23
CA LEU A 76 6.36 -31.32 0.91
C LEU A 76 7.21 -32.05 -0.14
N ARG A 77 7.66 -31.34 -1.17
CA ARG A 77 8.46 -31.93 -2.25
C ARG A 77 9.80 -32.44 -1.71
N VAL A 78 10.46 -31.70 -0.84
CA VAL A 78 11.70 -32.14 -0.19
C VAL A 78 11.44 -33.39 0.66
N ALA A 79 10.36 -33.42 1.44
CA ALA A 79 10.02 -34.59 2.25
C ALA A 79 9.79 -35.83 1.38
N GLN A 80 9.04 -35.69 0.29
CA GLN A 80 8.80 -36.77 -0.69
C GLN A 80 10.11 -37.28 -1.31
N LEU A 81 11.01 -36.39 -1.72
CA LEU A 81 12.30 -36.79 -2.28
C LEU A 81 13.15 -37.57 -1.26
N VAL A 82 13.16 -37.12 0.00
CA VAL A 82 13.91 -37.80 1.07
C VAL A 82 13.35 -39.21 1.33
N GLU A 83 12.03 -39.40 1.21
CA GLU A 83 11.38 -40.70 1.36
C GLU A 83 11.63 -41.62 0.15
N GLU A 84 11.52 -41.07 -1.06
CA GLU A 84 11.67 -41.81 -2.33
C GLU A 84 13.12 -42.29 -2.56
N TYR A 85 14.11 -41.53 -2.06
CA TYR A 85 15.53 -41.77 -2.33
C TYR A 85 16.33 -41.98 -1.02
N PRO A 86 16.50 -43.25 -0.56
CA PRO A 86 17.19 -43.57 0.70
C PRO A 86 18.67 -43.16 0.79
N TRP A 87 19.31 -42.88 -0.36
CA TRP A 87 20.69 -42.37 -0.39
C TRP A 87 20.77 -40.91 0.08
N ILE A 88 19.68 -40.13 -0.05
CA ILE A 88 19.66 -38.71 0.30
C ILE A 88 19.98 -38.50 1.79
N PRO A 89 19.34 -39.15 2.77
CA PRO A 89 19.73 -39.02 4.18
C PRO A 89 21.21 -39.33 4.47
N SER A 90 21.75 -40.35 3.80
CA SER A 90 23.12 -40.82 4.01
C SER A 90 24.15 -39.80 3.50
N GLU A 91 23.88 -39.21 2.34
CA GLU A 91 24.83 -38.33 1.65
C GLU A 91 24.52 -36.84 1.82
N LYS A 92 23.40 -36.48 2.47
CA LYS A 92 22.97 -35.09 2.72
C LYS A 92 24.06 -34.21 3.33
N HIS A 93 24.95 -34.78 4.15
CA HIS A 93 26.04 -34.05 4.78
C HIS A 93 27.13 -33.59 3.80
N LEU A 94 27.19 -34.18 2.61
CA LEU A 94 28.11 -33.84 1.52
C LEU A 94 27.55 -32.75 0.60
N PHE A 95 26.25 -32.46 0.69
CA PHE A 95 25.56 -31.49 -0.16
C PHE A 95 26.08 -30.07 0.04
N GLY A 96 26.45 -29.39 -1.04
CA GLY A 96 26.94 -28.00 -1.02
C GLY A 96 28.34 -27.83 -0.42
N GLN A 97 29.09 -28.92 -0.17
CA GLN A 97 30.48 -28.82 0.27
C GLN A 97 31.36 -28.31 -0.88
N ALA A 98 32.02 -27.18 -0.67
CA ALA A 98 32.94 -26.58 -1.64
C ALA A 98 34.08 -27.55 -1.99
N GLY A 99 34.31 -27.78 -3.28
CA GLY A 99 35.27 -28.77 -3.80
C GLY A 99 34.86 -30.23 -3.61
N GLY A 100 33.65 -30.51 -3.12
CA GLY A 100 33.07 -31.85 -2.98
C GLY A 100 32.28 -32.29 -4.22
N ALA A 101 31.81 -33.54 -4.21
CA ALA A 101 31.00 -34.11 -5.30
C ALA A 101 29.63 -33.42 -5.51
N TYR A 102 29.17 -32.67 -4.50
CA TYR A 102 27.93 -31.90 -4.53
C TYR A 102 28.18 -30.39 -4.39
N ASP A 103 29.29 -29.89 -4.91
CA ASP A 103 29.55 -28.46 -5.02
C ASP A 103 28.69 -27.82 -6.12
N TRP A 104 27.56 -27.25 -5.74
CA TRP A 104 26.62 -26.63 -6.67
C TRP A 104 27.11 -25.33 -7.31
N GLU A 105 28.15 -24.70 -6.74
CA GLU A 105 28.76 -23.49 -7.28
C GLU A 105 29.81 -23.84 -8.34
N ALA A 106 30.62 -24.88 -8.10
CA ALA A 106 31.64 -25.33 -9.05
C ALA A 106 31.08 -26.23 -10.17
N THR A 107 30.05 -27.02 -9.88
CA THR A 107 29.41 -27.92 -10.85
C THR A 107 27.91 -27.67 -10.85
N ARG A 108 27.40 -27.06 -11.93
CA ARG A 108 25.96 -26.85 -12.08
C ARG A 108 25.29 -28.22 -12.20
N PRO A 109 24.20 -28.49 -11.47
CA PRO A 109 23.53 -29.80 -11.49
C PRO A 109 23.20 -30.31 -12.90
N GLU A 110 22.82 -29.40 -13.81
CA GLU A 110 22.49 -29.74 -15.20
C GLU A 110 23.68 -30.27 -16.02
N ASP A 111 24.89 -29.78 -15.73
CA ASP A 111 26.11 -30.21 -16.40
C ASP A 111 26.60 -31.55 -15.83
N ALA A 112 26.43 -31.77 -14.52
CA ALA A 112 26.70 -33.06 -13.87
C ALA A 112 25.80 -34.18 -14.41
N PHE A 113 24.51 -33.91 -14.62
CA PHE A 113 23.57 -34.89 -15.18
C PHE A 113 23.93 -35.31 -16.61
N LYS A 114 24.42 -34.39 -17.44
CA LYS A 114 24.88 -34.71 -18.81
C LYS A 114 26.12 -35.59 -18.80
N GLN A 115 27.10 -35.27 -17.95
CA GLN A 115 28.33 -36.07 -17.82
C GLN A 115 28.04 -37.48 -17.30
N LEU A 116 27.09 -37.64 -16.38
CA LEU A 116 26.70 -38.95 -15.87
C LEU A 116 26.17 -39.86 -16.98
N GLY A 117 25.39 -39.31 -17.92
CA GLY A 117 24.86 -40.02 -19.08
C GLY A 117 25.92 -40.41 -20.12
N GLU A 118 26.93 -39.57 -20.32
CA GLU A 118 28.06 -39.84 -21.24
C GLU A 118 29.02 -40.92 -20.72
N THR A 119 29.14 -41.07 -19.39
CA THR A 119 29.98 -42.12 -18.78
C THR A 119 29.33 -43.48 -18.65
N THR A 120 28.04 -43.61 -19.01
CA THR A 120 27.30 -44.88 -18.99
C THR A 120 27.25 -45.64 -20.32
N GLU A 121 27.94 -45.16 -21.36
CA GLU A 121 28.28 -45.92 -22.59
C GLU A 121 29.73 -46.41 -22.56
#